data_AF-A0A645ID95-F1
#
_entry.id   AF-A0A645ID95-F1
#
_cell.length_a   1.000
_cell.length_b   1.000
_cell.length_c   1.000
_cell.angle_alpha   90.00
_cell.angle_beta   90.00
_cell.angle_gamma   90.00
#
_symmetry.space_group_name_H-M   'P 1'
#
loop_
_entity.id
_entity.type
_entity.pdbx_description
1 polymer ?
#
loop_
_entity_poly.entity_id
_entity_poly.type
_entity_poly.pdbx_seq_one_letter_code
_entity_poly.pdbx_strand_id
1 'polypeptide(L)'
;MRDDWSVKEAIEPKTGKIHRLYSYKGKPAKRIALDTPMAKQLAGYVLIEKDLRSAAIWLAEIERIRGDDAKLDREGNRRAIDRERYNLVKGLFVAALTFYGKAFAQCEGRRIKLERR
;
A
#
# COMPACT_ATOMS: atom_id res chain seq x y z
N MET A 1 -3.46 23.62 -10.66
CA MET A 1 -4.86 23.27 -11.03
C MET A 1 -5.75 23.80 -9.94
N ARG A 2 -6.77 24.61 -10.24
CA ARG A 2 -7.66 25.20 -9.22
C ARG A 2 -8.59 24.12 -8.66
N ASP A 3 -8.42 23.78 -7.38
CA ASP A 3 -9.12 22.71 -6.65
C ASP A 3 -10.59 23.07 -6.34
N ASP A 4 -11.42 23.17 -7.39
CA ASP A 4 -12.88 23.26 -7.25
C ASP A 4 -13.52 21.89 -6.89
N TRP A 5 -12.71 20.84 -6.79
CA TRP A 5 -13.11 19.50 -6.43
C TRP A 5 -12.89 19.25 -4.94
N SER A 6 -13.91 18.71 -4.28
CA SER A 6 -13.81 18.23 -2.89
C SER A 6 -14.15 16.75 -2.82
N VAL A 7 -13.39 16.00 -2.02
CA VAL A 7 -13.64 14.58 -1.75
C VAL A 7 -13.95 14.42 -0.27
N LYS A 8 -15.05 13.75 0.05
CA LYS A 8 -15.39 13.35 1.43
C LYS A 8 -15.59 11.85 1.48
N GLU A 9 -15.08 11.24 2.54
CA GLU A 9 -15.38 9.84 2.84
C GLU A 9 -16.70 9.77 3.61
N ALA A 10 -17.61 8.92 3.16
CA ALA A 10 -18.89 8.69 3.80
C ALA A 10 -19.05 7.19 4.05
N ILE A 11 -19.49 6.86 5.25
CA ILE A 11 -19.80 5.49 5.65
C ILE A 11 -21.30 5.32 5.53
N GLU A 12 -21.74 4.34 4.75
CA GLU A 12 -23.16 4.03 4.64
C GLU A 12 -23.65 3.37 5.95
N PRO A 13 -24.59 3.99 6.69
CA PRO A 13 -24.95 3.55 8.04
C PRO A 13 -25.51 2.13 8.12
N LYS A 14 -26.12 1.64 7.03
CA LYS A 14 -26.79 0.33 7.00
C LYS A 14 -25.86 -0.81 6.58
N THR A 15 -24.90 -0.55 5.71
CA THR A 15 -24.04 -1.60 5.11
C THR A 15 -22.61 -1.55 5.63
N GLY A 16 -22.22 -0.46 6.30
CA GLY A 16 -20.83 -0.19 6.68
C GLY A 16 -19.91 0.08 5.49
N LYS A 17 -20.45 0.17 4.26
CA LYS A 17 -19.63 0.39 3.07
C LYS A 17 -19.10 1.81 3.04
N ILE A 18 -17.81 1.91 2.81
CA ILE A 18 -17.11 3.18 2.67
C ILE A 18 -17.22 3.65 1.21
N HIS A 19 -17.68 4.88 1.02
CA HIS A 19 -17.82 5.52 -0.29
C HIS A 19 -17.14 6.89 -0.29
N ARG A 20 -16.54 7.25 -1.44
CA ARG A 20 -16.06 8.61 -1.67
C ARG A 20 -17.15 9.43 -2.36
N LEU A 21 -17.51 10.54 -1.75
CA LEU A 21 -18.40 11.55 -2.30
C LEU A 21 -17.53 12.64 -2.96
N TYR A 22 -17.68 12.77 -4.27
CA TYR A 22 -17.02 13.80 -5.05
C TYR A 22 -18.00 14.96 -5.23
N SER A 23 -17.54 16.19 -5.03
CA SER A 23 -18.33 17.39 -5.33
C SER A 23 -17.50 18.37 -6.12
N TYR A 24 -18.12 19.05 -7.08
CA TYR A 24 -17.52 20.12 -7.87
C TYR A 24 -18.27 21.42 -7.57
N LYS A 25 -17.56 22.44 -7.07
CA LYS A 25 -18.16 23.72 -6.64
C LYS A 25 -19.34 23.53 -5.68
N GLY A 26 -19.18 22.62 -4.71
CA GLY A 26 -20.21 22.29 -3.71
C GLY A 26 -21.38 21.46 -4.22
N LYS A 27 -21.44 21.10 -5.52
CA LYS A 27 -22.49 20.24 -6.08
C LYS A 27 -22.03 18.77 -6.15
N PRO A 28 -22.82 17.80 -5.67
CA PRO A 28 -22.48 16.38 -5.78
C PRO A 28 -22.26 15.97 -7.22
N ALA A 29 -21.13 15.31 -7.49
CA ALA A 29 -20.84 14.76 -8.80
C ALA A 29 -21.63 13.46 -9.03
N LYS A 30 -22.09 13.27 -10.26
CA LYS A 30 -22.77 12.02 -10.66
C LYS A 30 -21.79 10.85 -10.56
N ARG A 31 -22.19 9.80 -9.86
CA ARG A 31 -21.44 8.53 -9.80
C ARG A 31 -21.98 7.59 -10.88
N ILE A 32 -21.09 7.06 -11.71
CA ILE A 32 -21.40 6.03 -12.70
C ILE A 32 -20.51 4.84 -12.39
N ALA A 33 -21.10 3.68 -12.15
CA ALA A 33 -20.35 2.43 -11.95
C ALA A 33 -19.85 1.93 -13.31
N LEU A 34 -18.55 1.66 -13.41
CA LEU A 34 -17.94 1.08 -14.61
C LEU A 34 -17.82 -0.42 -14.41
N ASP A 35 -18.67 -1.20 -15.08
CA ASP A 35 -18.70 -2.67 -14.99
C ASP A 35 -18.21 -3.35 -16.28
N THR A 36 -17.17 -2.79 -16.90
CA THR A 36 -16.56 -3.38 -18.10
C THR A 36 -15.44 -4.36 -17.72
N PRO A 37 -15.11 -5.35 -18.58
CA PRO A 37 -13.97 -6.25 -18.34
C PRO A 37 -12.65 -5.49 -18.11
N MET A 38 -12.42 -4.41 -18.86
CA MET A 38 -11.24 -3.56 -18.72
C MET A 38 -11.22 -2.80 -17.38
N ALA A 39 -12.38 -2.32 -16.91
CA ALA A 39 -12.49 -1.71 -15.59
C ALA A 39 -12.19 -2.71 -14.46
N LYS A 40 -12.64 -3.96 -14.59
CA LYS A 40 -12.31 -5.04 -13.65
C LYS A 40 -10.81 -5.35 -13.65
N GLN A 41 -10.18 -5.37 -14.83
CA GLN A 41 -8.74 -5.55 -14.94
C GLN A 41 -7.97 -4.42 -14.26
N LEU A 42 -8.35 -3.18 -14.54
CA LEU A 42 -7.76 -2.00 -13.90
C LEU A 42 -7.90 -2.05 -12.38
N ALA A 43 -9.08 -2.41 -11.87
CA ALA A 43 -9.31 -2.56 -10.43
C ALA A 43 -8.35 -3.59 -9.81
N GLY A 44 -8.12 -4.72 -10.47
CA GLY A 44 -7.13 -5.71 -10.03
C GLY A 44 -5.69 -5.18 -10.02
N TYR A 45 -5.29 -4.42 -11.04
CA TYR A 45 -3.96 -3.78 -11.08
C TYR A 45 -3.79 -2.70 -10.02
N VAL A 46 -4.83 -1.92 -9.71
CA VAL A 46 -4.81 -0.93 -8.61
C VAL A 46 -4.57 -1.61 -7.26
N LEU A 47 -5.14 -2.80 -7.04
CA LEU A 47 -4.89 -3.58 -5.82
C LEU A 47 -3.45 -4.08 -5.75
N ILE A 48 -2.89 -4.51 -6.89
CA ILE A 48 -1.48 -4.92 -6.98
C ILE A 48 -0.54 -3.72 -6.72
N GLU A 49 -0.83 -2.57 -7.33
CA GLU A 49 -0.07 -1.34 -7.10
C GLU A 49 -0.07 -0.95 -5.63
N LYS A 50 -1.21 -1.06 -4.94
CA LYS A 50 -1.32 -0.84 -3.50
C LYS A 50 -0.43 -1.78 -2.68
N ASP A 51 -0.42 -3.08 -3.01
CA ASP A 51 0.45 -4.06 -2.35
C ASP A 51 1.94 -3.73 -2.59
N LEU A 52 2.33 -3.38 -3.82
CA LEU A 52 3.70 -2.99 -4.17
C LEU A 52 4.14 -1.69 -3.47
N ARG A 53 3.26 -0.69 -3.43
CA ARG A 53 3.49 0.57 -2.70
C ARG A 53 3.70 0.32 -1.22
N SER A 54 2.89 -0.58 -0.64
CA SER A 54 3.07 -1.00 0.75
C SER A 54 4.47 -1.56 0.91
N ALA A 55 4.86 -2.59 0.12
CA ALA A 55 6.20 -3.19 0.16
C ALA A 55 7.33 -2.15 0.08
N ALA A 56 7.23 -1.17 -0.81
CA ALA A 56 8.21 -0.08 -0.93
C ALA A 56 8.31 0.77 0.35
N ILE A 57 7.18 1.09 0.99
CA ILE A 57 7.14 1.83 2.27
C ILE A 57 7.86 1.03 3.36
N TRP A 58 7.58 -0.26 3.50
CA TRP A 58 8.24 -1.11 4.52
C TRP A 58 9.75 -1.18 4.29
N LEU A 59 10.21 -1.27 3.04
CA LEU A 59 11.64 -1.26 2.70
C LEU A 59 12.31 0.09 3.01
N ALA A 60 11.64 1.20 2.68
CA ALA A 60 12.14 2.53 3.03
C ALA A 60 12.26 2.73 4.54
N GLU A 61 11.31 2.19 5.31
CA GLU A 61 11.34 2.24 6.78
C GLU A 61 12.49 1.41 7.36
N ILE A 62 12.79 0.24 6.78
CA ILE A 62 13.96 -0.55 7.14
C ILE A 62 15.25 0.25 6.91
N GLU A 63 15.40 0.89 5.75
CA GLU A 63 16.59 1.70 5.45
C GLU A 63 16.70 2.92 6.39
N ARG A 64 15.57 3.53 6.76
CA ARG A 64 15.53 4.60 7.77
C ARG A 64 16.05 4.12 9.14
N ILE A 65 15.54 2.99 9.62
CA ILE A 65 15.96 2.40 10.91
C ILE A 65 17.45 2.01 10.87
N ARG A 66 17.94 1.47 9.75
CA ARG A 66 19.36 1.11 9.57
C ARG A 66 20.28 2.33 9.46
N GLY A 67 19.82 3.42 8.86
CA GLY A 67 20.56 4.68 8.76
C GLY A 67 20.87 5.29 10.13
N ASP A 68 19.98 5.09 11.11
CA ASP A 68 20.16 5.52 12.50
C ASP A 68 21.22 4.69 13.26
N ASP A 69 21.64 3.54 12.72
CA ASP A 69 22.59 2.60 13.34
C ASP A 69 24.05 2.81 12.87
N ALA A 70 24.36 3.92 12.18
CA ALA A 70 25.71 4.25 11.76
C ALA A 70 26.61 4.73 12.92
N LYS A 71 26.81 3.89 13.92
CA LYS A 71 27.99 3.93 14.80
C LYS A 71 28.69 2.58 14.70
N LEU A 72 29.69 2.52 13.82
CA LEU A 72 30.67 1.44 13.82
C LEU A 72 31.30 1.37 15.21
N ASP A 73 31.44 0.17 15.78
CA ASP A 73 32.35 0.01 16.91
C ASP A 73 33.80 0.25 16.45
N ARG A 74 34.74 0.38 17.38
CA ARG A 74 36.17 0.63 17.07
C ARG A 74 36.80 -0.47 16.20
N GLU A 75 36.15 -1.61 16.03
CA GLU A 75 36.61 -2.79 15.28
C GLU A 75 35.88 -2.95 13.93
N GLY A 76 35.01 -2.02 13.56
CA GLY A 76 34.27 -2.08 12.29
C GLY A 76 33.12 -3.09 12.30
N ASN A 77 32.79 -3.69 13.44
CA ASN A 77 31.71 -4.64 13.58
C ASN A 77 30.38 -3.91 13.83
N ARG A 78 29.35 -4.30 13.09
CA ARG A 78 27.96 -3.86 13.33
C ARG A 78 27.38 -4.70 14.45
N ARG A 79 27.61 -4.33 15.72
CA ARG A 79 26.88 -4.94 16.83
C ARG A 79 25.43 -4.48 16.77
N ALA A 80 24.50 -5.42 16.74
CA ALA A 80 23.09 -5.17 16.99
C ALA A 80 22.93 -4.79 18.46
N ILE A 81 23.13 -3.52 18.78
CA ILE A 81 23.04 -2.99 20.16
C ILE A 81 21.57 -3.06 20.65
N ASP A 82 20.61 -3.09 19.71
CA ASP A 82 19.18 -3.04 20.00
C ASP A 82 18.42 -4.23 19.38
N ARG A 83 18.07 -5.20 20.23
CA ARG A 83 17.31 -6.40 19.85
C ARG A 83 15.88 -6.06 19.42
N GLU A 84 15.31 -4.99 19.95
CA GLU A 84 13.95 -4.54 19.64
C GLU A 84 13.88 -4.00 18.21
N ARG A 85 14.83 -3.13 17.84
CA ARG A 85 14.98 -2.64 16.45
C ARG A 85 15.19 -3.78 15.46
N TYR A 86 16.03 -4.75 15.81
CA TYR A 86 16.27 -5.88 14.92
C TYR A 86 15.01 -6.73 14.70
N ASN A 87 14.20 -6.94 15.75
CA ASN A 87 12.91 -7.61 15.63
C ASN A 87 11.93 -6.79 14.77
N LEU A 88 11.93 -5.47 14.91
CA LEU A 88 11.12 -4.58 14.07
C LEU A 88 11.53 -4.71 12.60
N VAL A 89 12.82 -4.58 12.27
CA VAL A 89 13.34 -4.74 10.90
C VAL A 89 12.95 -6.09 10.31
N LYS A 90 13.07 -7.18 11.08
CA LYS A 90 12.60 -8.50 10.63
C LYS A 90 11.10 -8.53 10.35
N GLY A 91 10.29 -7.96 11.23
CA GLY A 91 8.84 -7.87 11.05
C GLY A 91 8.46 -7.09 9.78
N LEU A 92 9.09 -5.91 9.59
CA LEU A 92 8.89 -5.09 8.39
C LEU A 92 9.32 -5.85 7.12
N PHE A 93 10.42 -6.61 7.18
CA PHE A 93 10.91 -7.39 6.04
C PHE A 93 9.96 -8.53 5.68
N VAL A 94 9.47 -9.28 6.68
CA VAL A 94 8.46 -10.34 6.46
C VAL A 94 7.18 -9.74 5.87
N ALA A 95 6.74 -8.57 6.36
CA ALA A 95 5.60 -7.87 5.79
C ALA A 95 5.85 -7.48 4.33
N ALA A 96 6.97 -6.83 4.03
CA ALA A 96 7.35 -6.44 2.67
C ALA A 96 7.38 -7.63 1.71
N LEU A 97 8.03 -8.74 2.12
CA LEU A 97 8.09 -9.98 1.35
C LEU A 97 6.70 -10.57 1.11
N THR A 98 5.84 -10.56 2.14
CA THR A 98 4.47 -11.06 2.04
C THR A 98 3.66 -10.25 1.03
N PHE A 99 3.68 -8.91 1.13
CA PHE A 99 2.95 -8.03 0.21
C PHE A 99 3.50 -8.10 -1.22
N TYR A 100 4.81 -8.20 -1.38
CA TYR A 100 5.44 -8.39 -2.68
C TYR A 100 5.07 -9.74 -3.30
N GLY A 101 5.22 -10.84 -2.54
CA GLY A 101 4.87 -12.19 -2.99
C GLY A 101 3.38 -12.31 -3.35
N LYS A 102 2.51 -11.61 -2.60
CA LYS A 102 1.10 -11.49 -2.95
C LYS A 102 0.95 -11.01 -4.38
N ALA A 103 1.70 -10.07 -4.91
CA ALA A 103 1.51 -9.57 -6.29
C ALA A 103 1.59 -10.66 -7.39
N PHE A 104 2.22 -11.80 -7.09
CA PHE A 104 2.43 -12.92 -8.02
C PHE A 104 1.52 -14.13 -7.76
N ALA A 105 0.85 -14.19 -6.60
CA ALA A 105 -0.11 -15.25 -6.29
C ALA A 105 -1.50 -14.98 -6.88
N GLN A 106 -2.38 -15.97 -6.97
CA GLN A 106 -3.79 -15.73 -7.29
C GLN A 106 -4.56 -15.42 -6.00
N CYS A 107 -5.18 -14.24 -5.91
CA CYS A 107 -6.04 -13.85 -4.79
C CYS A 107 -7.47 -13.62 -5.28
N GLU A 108 -8.45 -14.20 -4.59
CA GLU A 108 -9.88 -14.20 -5.00
C GLU A 108 -10.44 -12.80 -5.28
N GLY A 109 -10.00 -11.80 -4.52
CA GLY A 109 -10.48 -10.42 -4.64
C GLY A 109 -10.00 -9.64 -5.88
N ARG A 110 -8.89 -10.06 -6.52
CA ARG A 110 -8.34 -9.34 -7.70
C ARG A 110 -8.34 -10.15 -8.98
N ARG A 111 -8.35 -11.49 -8.91
CA ARG A 111 -8.38 -12.42 -10.05
C ARG A 111 -7.32 -12.17 -11.14
N ILE A 112 -6.24 -11.45 -10.81
CA ILE A 112 -5.11 -11.08 -11.68
C ILE A 112 -3.81 -11.31 -10.91
N LYS A 113 -2.75 -11.68 -11.62
CA LYS A 113 -1.38 -11.85 -11.13
C LYS A 113 -0.39 -11.26 -12.12
N LEU A 114 0.79 -10.84 -11.65
CA LEU A 114 1.84 -10.22 -12.48
C LEU A 114 2.74 -11.22 -13.23
N GLU A 115 2.47 -12.52 -13.17
CA GLU A 115 3.34 -13.50 -13.84
C GLU A 115 3.37 -13.25 -15.36
N ARG A 116 4.55 -13.42 -15.95
CA ARG A 116 4.74 -13.38 -17.41
C ARG A 116 4.37 -14.75 -17.97
N ARG A 117 3.56 -14.77 -19.05
CA ARG A 117 3.27 -16.00 -19.82
C ARG A 117 4.54 -16.57 -20.45
#